data_AF-A0A8J2LPZ6-F1
#
_entry.id   AF-A0A8J2LPZ6-F1
#
_cell.length_a   1.000
_cell.length_b   1.000
_cell.length_c   1.000
_cell.angle_alpha   90.00
_cell.angle_beta   90.00
_cell.angle_gamma   90.00
#
_symmetry.space_group_name_H-M   'P 1'
#
loop_
_entity.id
_entity.type
_entity.pdbx_description
1 polymer ?
#
loop_
_entity_poly.entity_id
_entity_poly.type
_entity_poly.pdbx_seq_one_letter_code
_entity_poly.pdbx_strand_id
1 'polypeptide(L)'
;SFKDSDGDGVGDIKGITSKLDYFVDLGIDAIWISPMYSSPMKDFGYDISNFTNIDPIFGTLEDFYEMATEFKKRDIKLIMDIVPNHSSDLHEWFVKSVQRIEPYTNYYVWKNATGFDEEGKPLPPNNWVSVFGADVRQLLDIYSKVDGKLRCMMVESSVSDDYIMQYYGTRDKPVAHFPFNFHLLSVRPDHNARQVLEAINIWYDLLPEGQWATFLLGNHDQKRAPTRWSEVLAFTRILENSNALGYLVLVNLSDDVVNVDASTFDRVPAIGSVINTQTVELGARNSVIIAFPPL
;
A
#
# COMPACT_ATOMS: atom_id res chain seq x y z
N SER A 1 -8.58 -11.15 -4.58
CA SER A 1 -9.97 -11.52 -4.17
C SER A 1 -11.06 -10.51 -4.58
N PHE A 2 -10.82 -9.55 -5.49
CA PHE A 2 -11.79 -8.47 -5.76
C PHE A 2 -13.01 -8.90 -6.59
N LYS A 3 -12.79 -9.40 -7.80
CA LYS A 3 -13.85 -9.83 -8.70
C LYS A 3 -13.34 -10.90 -9.65
N ASP A 4 -14.01 -12.04 -9.62
CA ASP A 4 -13.86 -13.12 -10.59
C ASP A 4 -14.63 -12.78 -11.88
N SER A 5 -13.99 -12.98 -13.03
CA SER A 5 -14.56 -12.75 -14.36
C SER A 5 -14.80 -14.02 -15.19
N ASP A 6 -14.24 -15.16 -14.81
CA ASP A 6 -14.31 -16.41 -15.58
C ASP A 6 -14.95 -17.60 -14.83
N GLY A 7 -15.26 -17.41 -13.55
CA GLY A 7 -15.99 -18.34 -12.70
C GLY A 7 -15.12 -19.39 -12.02
N ASP A 8 -13.80 -19.21 -11.98
CA ASP A 8 -12.88 -20.13 -11.29
C ASP A 8 -12.82 -19.94 -9.77
N GLY A 9 -13.47 -18.89 -9.24
CA GLY A 9 -13.52 -18.54 -7.82
C GLY A 9 -12.38 -17.62 -7.36
N VAL A 10 -11.50 -17.18 -8.26
CA VAL A 10 -10.37 -16.28 -8.00
C VAL A 10 -10.63 -14.93 -8.65
N GLY A 11 -10.27 -13.86 -7.95
CA GLY A 11 -10.37 -12.51 -8.53
C GLY A 11 -9.23 -12.25 -9.50
N ASP A 12 -9.52 -11.73 -10.68
CA ASP A 12 -8.57 -11.59 -11.79
C ASP A 12 -8.50 -10.15 -12.35
N ILE A 13 -7.55 -9.91 -13.26
CA ILE A 13 -7.28 -8.60 -13.87
C ILE A 13 -8.49 -8.08 -14.68
N LYS A 14 -9.21 -8.96 -15.39
CA LYS A 14 -10.40 -8.58 -16.16
C LYS A 14 -11.55 -8.21 -15.25
N GLY A 15 -11.67 -8.90 -14.13
CA GLY A 15 -12.60 -8.58 -13.05
C GLY A 15 -12.37 -7.16 -12.51
N ILE A 16 -11.12 -6.79 -12.21
CA ILE A 16 -10.74 -5.42 -11.82
C ILE A 16 -11.11 -4.42 -12.93
N THR A 17 -10.69 -4.70 -14.16
CA THR A 17 -10.92 -3.84 -15.32
C THR A 17 -12.42 -3.56 -15.55
N SER A 18 -13.28 -4.58 -15.35
CA SER A 18 -14.74 -4.46 -15.50
C SER A 18 -15.42 -3.54 -14.48
N LYS A 19 -14.70 -3.08 -13.44
CA LYS A 19 -15.23 -2.23 -12.37
C LYS A 19 -14.59 -0.86 -12.32
N LEU A 20 -13.83 -0.45 -13.33
CA LEU A 20 -13.19 0.85 -13.32
C LEU A 20 -14.19 2.02 -13.29
N ASP A 21 -15.33 1.90 -13.97
CA ASP A 21 -16.38 2.94 -13.91
C ASP A 21 -16.95 3.09 -12.49
N TYR A 22 -17.09 1.99 -11.75
CA TYR A 22 -17.50 2.04 -10.34
C TYR A 22 -16.49 2.80 -9.48
N PHE A 23 -15.19 2.69 -9.77
CA PHE A 23 -14.18 3.46 -9.03
C PHE A 23 -14.21 4.96 -9.36
N VAL A 24 -14.51 5.31 -10.62
CA VAL A 24 -14.74 6.71 -11.01
C VAL A 24 -15.94 7.29 -10.26
N ASP A 25 -17.05 6.55 -10.16
CA ASP A 25 -18.26 6.98 -9.45
C ASP A 25 -17.99 7.22 -7.95
N LEU A 26 -17.08 6.46 -7.35
CA LEU A 26 -16.63 6.65 -5.96
C LEU A 26 -15.65 7.82 -5.78
N GLY A 27 -15.19 8.45 -6.86
CA GLY A 27 -14.21 9.54 -6.81
C GLY A 27 -12.78 9.09 -6.49
N ILE A 28 -12.41 7.86 -6.88
CA ILE A 28 -11.06 7.32 -6.65
C ILE A 28 -10.11 7.79 -7.74
N ASP A 29 -9.03 8.46 -7.33
CA ASP A 29 -7.99 8.96 -8.23
C ASP A 29 -6.88 7.92 -8.48
N ALA A 30 -6.70 6.97 -7.57
CA ALA A 30 -5.58 6.05 -7.61
C ALA A 30 -5.91 4.71 -6.94
N ILE A 31 -5.25 3.67 -7.41
CA ILE A 31 -5.51 2.30 -7.02
C ILE A 31 -4.17 1.60 -6.87
N TRP A 32 -3.93 1.05 -5.68
CA TRP A 32 -2.83 0.16 -5.33
C TRP A 32 -3.28 -1.29 -5.46
N ILE A 33 -2.62 -2.05 -6.33
CA ILE A 33 -2.83 -3.48 -6.48
C ILE A 33 -1.67 -4.23 -5.82
N SER A 34 -1.99 -5.15 -4.90
CA SER A 34 -1.02 -6.10 -4.33
C SER A 34 -0.37 -6.96 -5.43
N PRO A 35 0.72 -7.68 -5.12
CA PRO A 35 1.45 -8.46 -6.11
C PRO A 35 0.56 -9.37 -6.98
N MET A 36 0.65 -9.19 -8.30
CA MET A 36 0.06 -10.08 -9.31
C MET A 36 1.14 -10.83 -10.13
N TYR A 37 2.39 -10.78 -9.68
CA TYR A 37 3.52 -11.41 -10.34
C TYR A 37 3.44 -12.92 -10.23
N SER A 38 4.08 -13.65 -11.15
CA SER A 38 4.10 -15.12 -11.06
C SER A 38 4.69 -15.57 -9.72
N SER A 39 3.93 -16.38 -8.98
CA SER A 39 4.25 -16.76 -7.61
C SER A 39 3.76 -18.18 -7.31
N PRO A 40 4.47 -18.97 -6.49
CA PRO A 40 3.95 -20.22 -5.96
C PRO A 40 2.80 -20.05 -4.96
N MET A 41 2.49 -18.80 -4.60
CA MET A 41 1.42 -18.41 -3.66
C MET A 41 1.62 -18.95 -2.24
N LYS A 42 2.87 -19.20 -1.80
CA LYS A 42 3.14 -19.59 -0.40
C LYS A 42 2.92 -18.41 0.56
N ASP A 43 3.13 -17.20 0.07
CA ASP A 43 2.88 -15.94 0.76
C ASP A 43 1.95 -15.05 -0.08
N PHE A 44 0.93 -15.69 -0.68
CA PHE A 44 -0.11 -15.03 -1.46
C PHE A 44 0.43 -14.00 -2.47
N GLY A 45 1.49 -14.33 -3.22
CA GLY A 45 2.02 -13.44 -4.27
C GLY A 45 3.23 -12.60 -3.86
N TYR A 46 3.56 -12.48 -2.57
CA TYR A 46 4.78 -11.81 -2.11
C TYR A 46 6.04 -12.68 -2.30
N ASP A 47 5.89 -14.01 -2.38
CA ASP A 47 6.94 -14.94 -2.79
C ASP A 47 7.05 -14.99 -4.33
N ILE A 48 7.64 -13.94 -4.92
CA ILE A 48 7.68 -13.76 -6.39
C ILE A 48 8.72 -14.69 -7.04
N SER A 49 8.29 -15.46 -8.04
CA SER A 49 9.15 -16.35 -8.85
C SER A 49 9.58 -15.74 -10.18
N ASN A 50 8.83 -14.76 -10.69
CA ASN A 50 9.16 -13.99 -11.89
C ASN A 50 8.61 -12.56 -11.80
N PHE A 51 9.49 -11.57 -11.60
CA PHE A 51 9.13 -10.15 -11.47
C PHE A 51 8.64 -9.49 -12.77
N THR A 52 8.80 -10.15 -13.93
CA THR A 52 8.45 -9.56 -15.24
C THR A 52 7.25 -10.24 -15.91
N ASN A 53 6.54 -11.10 -15.19
CA ASN A 53 5.37 -11.80 -15.70
C ASN A 53 4.22 -11.77 -14.69
N ILE A 54 3.00 -11.89 -15.19
CA ILE A 54 1.78 -12.02 -14.38
C ILE A 54 1.56 -13.48 -14.00
N ASP A 55 1.02 -13.74 -12.81
CA ASP A 55 0.60 -15.09 -12.45
C ASP A 55 -0.59 -15.54 -13.30
N PRO A 56 -0.55 -16.73 -13.91
CA PRO A 56 -1.64 -17.23 -14.74
C PRO A 56 -3.01 -17.26 -14.04
N ILE A 57 -3.05 -17.34 -12.71
CA ILE A 57 -4.30 -17.30 -11.93
C ILE A 57 -5.00 -15.93 -11.99
N PHE A 58 -4.27 -14.86 -12.33
CA PHE A 58 -4.82 -13.51 -12.45
C PHE A 58 -5.00 -13.06 -13.90
N GLY A 59 -4.40 -13.76 -14.86
CA GLY A 59 -4.47 -13.48 -16.28
C GLY A 59 -3.09 -13.43 -16.96
N THR A 60 -2.96 -12.60 -17.98
CA THR A 60 -1.76 -12.48 -18.80
C THR A 60 -1.15 -11.07 -18.74
N LEU A 61 0.09 -10.93 -19.24
CA LEU A 61 0.68 -9.60 -19.44
C LEU A 61 -0.15 -8.72 -20.39
N GLU A 62 -0.83 -9.30 -21.38
CA GLU A 62 -1.71 -8.54 -22.27
C GLU A 62 -2.91 -7.97 -21.51
N ASP A 63 -3.54 -8.79 -20.67
CA ASP A 63 -4.64 -8.34 -19.81
C ASP A 63 -4.18 -7.21 -18.87
N PHE A 64 -2.95 -7.29 -18.35
CA PHE A 64 -2.37 -6.21 -17.54
C PHE A 64 -2.17 -4.92 -18.33
N TYR A 65 -1.65 -4.98 -19.56
CA TYR A 65 -1.48 -3.80 -20.40
C TYR A 65 -2.80 -3.18 -20.82
N GLU A 66 -3.82 -4.01 -21.08
CA GLU A 66 -5.18 -3.55 -21.34
C GLU A 66 -5.74 -2.83 -20.11
N MET A 67 -5.65 -3.44 -18.92
CA MET A 67 -6.08 -2.83 -17.67
C MET A 67 -5.38 -1.48 -17.43
N ALA A 68 -4.05 -1.42 -17.55
CA ALA A 68 -3.28 -0.18 -17.38
C ALA A 68 -3.71 0.91 -18.38
N THR A 69 -4.10 0.52 -19.60
CA THR A 69 -4.65 1.43 -20.60
C THR A 69 -6.03 1.94 -20.19
N GLU A 70 -6.90 1.08 -19.68
CA GLU A 70 -8.25 1.44 -19.21
C GLU A 70 -8.22 2.35 -17.98
N PHE A 71 -7.28 2.13 -17.05
CA PHE A 71 -7.03 3.04 -15.93
C PHE A 71 -6.69 4.44 -16.44
N LYS A 72 -5.73 4.52 -17.37
CA LYS A 72 -5.28 5.80 -17.94
C LYS A 72 -6.40 6.55 -18.66
N LYS A 73 -7.31 5.85 -19.37
CA LYS A 73 -8.47 6.46 -20.04
C LYS A 73 -9.42 7.17 -19.06
N ARG A 74 -9.44 6.73 -17.81
CA ARG A 74 -10.29 7.25 -16.72
C ARG A 74 -9.55 8.16 -15.75
N ASP A 75 -8.30 8.50 -16.06
CA ASP A 75 -7.38 9.26 -15.20
C ASP A 75 -7.08 8.63 -13.83
N ILE A 76 -7.33 7.33 -13.68
CA ILE A 76 -7.00 6.58 -12.47
C ILE A 76 -5.51 6.21 -12.51
N LYS A 77 -4.77 6.52 -11.44
CA LYS A 77 -3.36 6.12 -11.30
C LYS A 77 -3.26 4.69 -10.80
N LEU A 78 -2.44 3.88 -11.47
CA LEU A 78 -2.11 2.53 -11.03
C LEU A 78 -0.83 2.56 -10.19
N ILE A 79 -0.88 2.03 -8.97
CA ILE A 79 0.25 1.80 -8.08
C ILE A 79 0.41 0.29 -7.96
N MET A 80 1.63 -0.18 -8.23
CA MET A 80 2.00 -1.59 -8.12
C MET A 80 2.86 -1.79 -6.89
N ASP A 81 2.65 -2.90 -6.21
CA ASP A 81 3.56 -3.34 -5.16
C ASP A 81 4.92 -3.74 -5.73
N ILE A 82 6.00 -3.42 -5.02
CA ILE A 82 7.36 -3.83 -5.37
C ILE A 82 7.96 -4.49 -4.14
N VAL A 83 8.40 -5.74 -4.29
CA VAL A 83 9.00 -6.55 -3.23
C VAL A 83 10.52 -6.67 -3.48
N PRO A 84 11.34 -5.67 -3.08
CA PRO A 84 12.77 -5.66 -3.40
C PRO A 84 13.61 -6.52 -2.45
N ASN A 85 13.07 -6.91 -1.30
CA ASN A 85 13.83 -7.52 -0.23
C ASN A 85 14.17 -9.00 -0.48
N HIS A 86 13.26 -9.73 -1.11
CA HIS A 86 13.36 -11.18 -1.28
C HIS A 86 12.64 -11.64 -2.55
N SER A 87 12.88 -12.88 -2.94
CA SER A 87 12.13 -13.59 -3.99
C SER A 87 11.85 -15.02 -3.56
N SER A 88 10.98 -15.71 -4.30
CA SER A 88 10.65 -17.12 -4.08
C SER A 88 11.87 -18.03 -4.13
N ASP A 89 11.82 -19.14 -3.39
CA ASP A 89 12.75 -20.27 -3.50
C ASP A 89 12.65 -20.99 -4.86
N LEU A 90 11.60 -20.72 -5.64
CA LEU A 90 11.46 -21.19 -7.02
C LEU A 90 11.93 -20.18 -8.08
N HIS A 91 12.37 -18.98 -7.68
CA HIS A 91 12.89 -18.01 -8.63
C HIS A 91 14.19 -18.53 -9.27
N GLU A 92 14.35 -18.33 -10.58
CA GLU A 92 15.54 -18.75 -11.34
C GLU A 92 16.86 -18.30 -10.68
N TRP A 93 16.92 -17.09 -10.12
CA TRP A 93 18.08 -16.58 -9.39
C TRP A 93 18.40 -17.43 -8.17
N PHE A 94 17.41 -17.87 -7.40
CA PHE A 94 17.63 -18.71 -6.22
C PHE A 94 18.12 -20.09 -6.62
N VAL A 95 17.45 -20.71 -7.60
CA VAL A 95 17.83 -22.02 -8.15
C VAL A 95 19.27 -22.01 -8.66
N LYS A 96 19.66 -20.98 -9.41
CA LYS A 96 21.04 -20.80 -9.89
C LYS A 96 22.04 -20.49 -8.77
N SER A 97 21.64 -19.72 -7.75
CA SER A 97 22.47 -19.40 -6.59
C SER A 97 22.81 -20.64 -5.76
N VAL A 98 21.82 -21.51 -5.50
CA VAL A 98 22.00 -22.81 -4.83
C VAL A 98 23.03 -23.67 -5.56
N GLN A 99 22.99 -23.66 -6.90
CA GLN A 99 23.90 -24.38 -7.77
C GLN A 99 25.26 -23.69 -7.96
N ARG A 100 25.48 -22.52 -7.35
CA ARG A 100 26.70 -21.71 -7.48
C ARG A 100 27.02 -21.33 -8.94
N ILE A 101 25.98 -21.03 -9.73
CA ILE A 101 26.12 -20.58 -11.12
C ILE A 101 26.32 -19.07 -11.14
N GLU A 102 27.43 -18.61 -11.71
CA GLU A 102 27.70 -17.17 -11.90
C GLU A 102 26.74 -16.52 -12.92
N PRO A 103 26.33 -15.26 -12.73
CA PRO A 103 26.70 -14.35 -11.63
C PRO A 103 25.84 -14.50 -10.35
N TYR A 104 24.95 -15.50 -10.28
CA TYR A 104 23.89 -15.59 -9.26
C TYR A 104 24.38 -16.14 -7.91
N THR A 105 25.61 -16.62 -7.82
CA THR A 105 26.20 -17.23 -6.60
C THR A 105 26.02 -16.38 -5.35
N ASN A 106 26.14 -15.05 -5.48
CA ASN A 106 26.08 -14.08 -4.37
C ASN A 106 24.83 -13.18 -4.40
N TYR A 107 23.79 -13.57 -5.13
CA TYR A 107 22.51 -12.86 -5.13
C TYR A 107 21.74 -13.04 -3.81
N TYR A 108 22.07 -14.07 -3.02
CA TYR A 108 21.47 -14.35 -1.72
C TYR A 108 22.53 -14.45 -0.63
N VAL A 109 22.12 -14.25 0.62
CA VAL A 109 23.02 -14.31 1.78
C VAL A 109 23.18 -15.77 2.23
N TRP A 110 24.25 -16.41 1.78
CA TRP A 110 24.63 -17.77 2.20
C TRP A 110 25.56 -17.75 3.41
N LYS A 111 25.21 -18.47 4.48
CA LYS A 111 26.06 -18.69 5.66
C LYS A 111 26.01 -20.15 6.09
N ASN A 112 27.15 -20.67 6.54
CA ASN A 112 27.22 -22.02 7.11
C ASN A 112 26.50 -22.05 8.45
N ALA A 113 25.90 -23.20 8.78
CA ALA A 113 25.38 -23.47 10.11
C ALA A 113 26.49 -23.38 11.16
N THR A 114 26.14 -22.95 12.37
CA THR A 114 27.08 -22.84 13.51
C THR A 114 27.31 -24.18 14.21
N GLY A 115 26.45 -25.16 13.94
CA GLY A 115 26.51 -26.52 14.48
C GLY A 115 25.29 -27.31 14.03
N PHE A 116 25.04 -28.44 14.68
CA PHE A 116 23.86 -29.26 14.50
C PHE A 116 23.27 -29.57 15.88
N ASP A 117 21.95 -29.68 15.97
CA ASP A 117 21.28 -30.17 17.18
C ASP A 117 21.47 -31.70 17.35
N GLU A 118 20.90 -32.25 18.42
CA GLU A 118 21.02 -33.67 18.77
C GLU A 118 20.37 -34.59 17.70
N GLU A 119 19.41 -34.06 16.94
CA GLU A 119 18.75 -34.71 15.82
C GLU A 119 19.49 -34.54 14.48
N GLY A 120 20.63 -33.82 14.48
CA GLY A 120 21.46 -33.59 13.30
C GLY A 120 20.92 -32.51 12.36
N LYS A 121 20.00 -31.65 12.82
CA LYS A 121 19.49 -30.50 12.07
C LYS A 121 20.40 -29.28 12.29
N PRO A 122 20.72 -28.51 11.22
CA PRO A 122 21.64 -27.38 11.32
C PRO A 122 21.09 -26.26 12.23
N LEU A 123 21.94 -25.78 13.14
CA LEU A 123 21.68 -24.61 13.96
C LEU A 123 21.83 -23.32 13.13
N PRO A 124 20.97 -22.30 13.35
CA PRO A 124 21.00 -21.07 12.57
C PRO A 124 22.30 -20.28 12.81
N PRO A 125 22.77 -19.48 11.83
CA PRO A 125 24.01 -18.71 11.96
C PRO A 125 23.99 -17.62 13.05
N ASN A 126 22.81 -17.08 13.37
CA ASN A 126 22.59 -16.06 14.40
C ASN A 126 21.11 -16.06 14.84
N ASN A 127 20.71 -15.10 15.67
CA ASN A 127 19.36 -14.91 16.20
C ASN A 127 18.62 -13.71 15.57
N TRP A 128 18.97 -13.30 14.34
CA TRP A 128 18.35 -12.15 13.68
C TRP A 128 16.86 -12.33 13.39
N VAL A 129 16.14 -11.20 13.41
CA VAL A 129 14.72 -11.04 13.05
C VAL A 129 14.63 -9.84 12.08
N SER A 130 13.80 -9.92 11.03
CA SER A 130 13.83 -9.10 9.79
C SER A 130 13.35 -7.64 9.92
N VAL A 131 13.74 -6.71 8.98
CA VAL A 131 13.01 -5.53 8.36
C VAL A 131 13.99 -4.51 7.64
N PHE A 132 13.58 -3.76 6.56
CA PHE A 132 14.47 -3.01 5.59
C PHE A 132 13.93 -1.73 4.85
N GLY A 133 14.83 -0.93 4.18
CA GLY A 133 14.65 -0.31 2.82
C GLY A 133 15.19 1.13 2.53
N ALA A 134 15.89 1.43 1.41
CA ALA A 134 16.21 2.84 0.95
C ALA A 134 16.51 3.05 -0.56
N ASP A 135 16.99 2.05 -1.31
CA ASP A 135 17.60 2.26 -2.65
C ASP A 135 16.62 2.45 -3.84
N VAL A 136 15.32 2.20 -3.65
CA VAL A 136 14.34 2.12 -4.76
C VAL A 136 13.94 3.49 -5.34
N ARG A 137 14.00 4.58 -4.55
CA ARG A 137 13.54 5.92 -5.00
C ARG A 137 14.31 6.45 -6.19
N GLN A 138 15.63 6.33 -6.14
CA GLN A 138 16.50 6.96 -7.12
C GLN A 138 16.21 6.45 -8.54
N LEU A 139 15.80 5.19 -8.67
CA LEU A 139 15.40 4.60 -9.94
C LEU A 139 14.13 5.26 -10.51
N LEU A 140 13.12 5.48 -9.67
CA LEU A 140 11.84 6.07 -10.08
C LEU A 140 12.01 7.53 -10.58
N ASP A 141 12.90 8.29 -9.95
CA ASP A 141 13.20 9.67 -10.37
C ASP A 141 13.89 9.72 -11.75
N ILE A 142 14.77 8.76 -12.05
CA ILE A 142 15.42 8.66 -13.37
C ILE A 142 14.36 8.46 -14.46
N TYR A 143 13.45 7.49 -14.27
CA TYR A 143 12.39 7.24 -15.26
C TYR A 143 11.43 8.42 -15.40
N SER A 144 11.12 9.11 -14.30
CA SER A 144 10.27 10.30 -14.31
C SER A 144 10.88 11.45 -15.13
N LYS A 145 12.21 11.59 -15.11
CA LYS A 145 12.93 12.56 -15.96
C LYS A 145 12.94 12.15 -17.43
N VAL A 146 12.99 10.85 -17.73
CA VAL A 146 13.04 10.34 -19.09
C VAL A 146 11.73 10.57 -19.84
N ASP A 147 10.58 10.32 -19.20
CA ASP A 147 9.29 10.38 -19.86
C ASP A 147 8.37 11.51 -19.38
N GLY A 148 8.82 12.32 -18.42
CA GLY A 148 8.07 13.44 -17.86
C GLY A 148 6.87 13.03 -16.99
N LYS A 149 6.72 11.73 -16.66
CA LYS A 149 5.60 11.25 -15.85
C LYS A 149 6.00 11.15 -14.39
N LEU A 150 5.20 11.76 -13.53
CA LEU A 150 5.35 11.61 -12.09
C LEU A 150 5.12 10.15 -11.68
N ARG A 151 6.02 9.63 -10.84
CA ARG A 151 5.90 8.31 -10.20
C ARG A 151 5.89 8.50 -8.69
N CYS A 152 4.95 7.85 -8.02
CA CYS A 152 4.89 7.82 -6.56
C CYS A 152 5.69 6.63 -6.02
N MET A 153 6.24 6.78 -4.81
CA MET A 153 6.88 5.71 -4.04
C MET A 153 6.37 5.80 -2.62
N MET A 154 5.82 4.70 -2.14
CA MET A 154 5.34 4.53 -0.77
C MET A 154 6.19 3.45 -0.11
N VAL A 155 6.39 3.55 1.21
CA VAL A 155 7.15 2.53 1.94
C VAL A 155 6.32 1.97 3.07
N GLU A 156 6.19 0.65 3.07
CA GLU A 156 5.61 -0.11 4.16
C GLU A 156 6.72 -0.67 5.04
N SER A 157 6.70 -0.34 6.34
CA SER A 157 7.69 -0.82 7.30
C SER A 157 7.12 -0.79 8.72
N SER A 158 7.50 -1.78 9.54
CA SER A 158 7.06 -1.95 10.92
C SER A 158 8.08 -1.43 11.95
N VAL A 159 8.97 -0.53 11.53
CA VAL A 159 9.93 0.15 12.41
C VAL A 159 9.25 1.19 13.30
N SER A 160 9.93 1.65 14.36
CA SER A 160 9.40 2.71 15.22
C SER A 160 9.30 4.05 14.49
N ASP A 161 8.53 4.99 15.05
CA ASP A 161 8.22 6.26 14.38
C ASP A 161 9.48 7.08 14.04
N ASP A 162 10.48 7.11 14.92
CA ASP A 162 11.76 7.78 14.65
C ASP A 162 12.48 7.24 13.40
N TYR A 163 12.32 5.95 13.10
CA TYR A 163 12.87 5.32 11.90
C TYR A 163 11.93 5.47 10.71
N ILE A 164 10.61 5.40 10.90
CA ILE A 164 9.65 5.52 9.80
C ILE A 164 9.75 6.92 9.16
N MET A 165 9.99 7.96 9.96
CA MET A 165 10.12 9.34 9.45
C MET A 165 11.35 9.53 8.58
N GLN A 166 12.40 8.71 8.75
CA GLN A 166 13.59 8.76 7.89
C GLN A 166 13.27 8.37 6.43
N TYR A 167 12.17 7.66 6.19
CA TYR A 167 11.72 7.35 4.84
C TYR A 167 11.13 8.56 4.10
N TYR A 168 10.85 9.70 4.71
CA TYR A 168 10.64 10.93 3.93
C TYR A 168 11.96 11.43 3.29
N GLY A 169 13.09 11.08 3.92
CA GLY A 169 14.40 11.60 3.56
C GLY A 169 14.57 13.06 3.95
N THR A 170 15.45 13.74 3.26
CA THR A 170 15.70 15.19 3.43
C THR A 170 15.37 15.93 2.16
N ARG A 171 15.28 17.26 2.23
CA ARG A 171 15.09 18.11 1.04
C ARG A 171 16.10 17.82 -0.08
N ASP A 172 17.36 17.54 0.28
CA ASP A 172 18.44 17.29 -0.68
C ASP A 172 18.55 15.82 -1.11
N LYS A 173 18.00 14.90 -0.30
CA LYS A 173 18.00 13.47 -0.55
C LYS A 173 16.64 12.87 -0.16
N PRO A 174 15.59 13.06 -0.99
CA PRO A 174 14.28 12.47 -0.74
C PRO A 174 14.36 10.94 -0.86
N VAL A 175 13.54 10.23 -0.08
CA VAL A 175 13.45 8.76 -0.10
C VAL A 175 12.07 8.36 -0.62
N ALA A 176 11.08 8.10 0.21
CA ALA A 176 9.69 7.90 -0.23
C ALA A 176 8.99 9.26 -0.47
N HIS A 177 7.84 9.23 -1.14
CA HIS A 177 6.91 10.37 -1.09
C HIS A 177 6.24 10.41 0.28
N PHE A 178 5.93 9.26 0.83
CA PHE A 178 5.46 9.08 2.20
C PHE A 178 5.54 7.59 2.58
N PRO A 179 5.82 7.26 3.85
CA PRO A 179 5.62 5.92 4.37
C PRO A 179 4.14 5.66 4.71
N PHE A 180 3.79 4.38 4.87
CA PHE A 180 2.49 4.00 5.42
C PHE A 180 2.41 4.34 6.91
N ASN A 181 1.30 4.97 7.29
CA ASN A 181 0.99 5.28 8.68
C ASN A 181 -0.02 4.28 9.25
N PHE A 182 0.42 3.46 10.21
CA PHE A 182 -0.38 2.40 10.82
C PHE A 182 -1.08 2.78 12.13
N HIS A 183 -0.95 4.03 12.60
CA HIS A 183 -1.50 4.44 13.89
C HIS A 183 -3.03 4.22 13.99
N LEU A 184 -3.77 4.50 12.91
CA LEU A 184 -5.22 4.27 12.88
C LEU A 184 -5.62 2.78 12.76
N LEU A 185 -4.72 1.91 12.31
CA LEU A 185 -4.96 0.47 12.33
C LEU A 185 -4.95 -0.09 13.76
N SER A 186 -4.18 0.55 14.65
CA SER A 186 -4.01 0.14 16.05
C SER A 186 -5.17 0.58 16.97
N VAL A 187 -6.07 1.45 16.50
CA VAL A 187 -7.27 1.87 17.24
C VAL A 187 -8.26 0.69 17.34
N ARG A 188 -8.71 0.38 18.56
CA ARG A 188 -9.55 -0.79 18.87
C ARG A 188 -11.01 -0.43 19.20
N PRO A 189 -11.95 -1.41 19.31
CA PRO A 189 -13.38 -1.13 19.42
C PRO A 189 -13.82 -0.44 20.73
N ASP A 190 -13.00 -0.50 21.77
CA ASP A 190 -13.23 0.18 23.05
C ASP A 190 -12.69 1.62 23.06
N HIS A 191 -12.09 2.07 21.95
CA HIS A 191 -11.46 3.37 21.87
C HIS A 191 -12.48 4.50 21.66
N ASN A 192 -12.21 5.65 22.26
CA ASN A 192 -13.01 6.86 22.10
C ASN A 192 -12.33 7.88 21.17
N ALA A 193 -13.04 8.95 20.80
CA ALA A 193 -12.56 9.98 19.87
C ALA A 193 -11.18 10.57 20.25
N ARG A 194 -10.83 10.57 21.54
CA ARG A 194 -9.52 11.03 22.00
C ARG A 194 -8.38 10.18 21.47
N GLN A 195 -8.53 8.86 21.44
CA GLN A 195 -7.46 7.96 20.98
C GLN A 195 -7.30 8.02 19.46
N VAL A 196 -8.38 8.27 18.72
CA VAL A 196 -8.28 8.60 17.28
C VAL A 196 -7.49 9.88 17.08
N LEU A 197 -7.80 10.93 17.86
CA LEU A 197 -7.06 12.19 17.81
C LEU A 197 -5.59 12.01 18.21
N GLU A 198 -5.30 11.20 19.24
CA GLU A 198 -3.93 10.88 19.65
C GLU A 198 -3.18 10.15 18.52
N ALA A 199 -3.80 9.16 17.86
CA ALA A 199 -3.22 8.48 16.70
C ALA A 199 -2.93 9.41 15.52
N ILE A 200 -3.79 10.42 15.30
CA ILE A 200 -3.57 11.46 14.28
C ILE A 200 -2.41 12.38 14.68
N ASN A 201 -2.41 12.85 15.93
CA ASN A 201 -1.42 13.82 16.42
C ASN A 201 -0.01 13.23 16.48
N ILE A 202 0.15 11.96 16.84
CA ILE A 202 1.47 11.30 16.83
C ILE A 202 2.16 11.48 15.47
N TRP A 203 1.41 11.29 14.37
CA TRP A 203 1.99 11.44 13.04
C TRP A 203 2.32 12.89 12.70
N TYR A 204 1.44 13.84 13.03
CA TYR A 204 1.65 15.26 12.75
C TYR A 204 2.79 15.88 13.57
N ASP A 205 2.94 15.47 14.83
CA ASP A 205 4.00 15.96 15.71
C ASP A 205 5.39 15.53 15.20
N LEU A 206 5.45 14.44 14.44
CA LEU A 206 6.68 13.89 13.86
C LEU A 206 6.87 14.24 12.38
N LEU A 207 5.83 14.72 11.70
CA LEU A 207 5.84 14.95 10.26
C LEU A 207 6.88 16.03 9.90
N PRO A 208 7.85 15.73 9.02
CA PRO A 208 8.79 16.75 8.60
C PRO A 208 8.08 17.89 7.85
N GLU A 209 8.55 19.13 8.05
CA GLU A 209 7.95 20.31 7.46
C GLU A 209 7.81 20.19 5.93
N GLY A 210 6.60 20.45 5.42
CA GLY A 210 6.29 20.40 3.99
C GLY A 210 6.06 18.99 3.42
N GLN A 211 6.03 17.94 4.25
CA GLN A 211 5.68 16.58 3.83
C GLN A 211 4.18 16.31 3.89
N TRP A 212 3.75 15.22 3.26
CA TRP A 212 2.36 14.78 3.21
C TRP A 212 2.08 13.71 4.26
N ALA A 213 1.08 13.94 5.11
CA ALA A 213 0.58 12.92 6.01
C ALA A 213 -0.26 11.86 5.26
N THR A 214 -0.17 10.62 5.73
CA THR A 214 -1.04 9.52 5.28
C THR A 214 -1.76 8.91 6.45
N PHE A 215 -2.95 8.37 6.18
CA PHE A 215 -3.76 7.67 7.17
C PHE A 215 -4.35 6.41 6.53
N LEU A 216 -3.96 5.25 7.07
CA LEU A 216 -4.46 3.95 6.61
C LEU A 216 -5.56 3.47 7.54
N LEU A 217 -6.74 3.23 6.98
CA LEU A 217 -7.90 2.73 7.74
C LEU A 217 -8.04 1.21 7.65
N GLY A 218 -7.39 0.56 6.69
CA GLY A 218 -7.37 -0.88 6.54
C GLY A 218 -6.40 -1.31 5.45
N ASN A 219 -5.81 -2.50 5.57
CA ASN A 219 -4.99 -3.14 4.54
C ASN A 219 -5.22 -4.66 4.58
N HIS A 220 -4.45 -5.41 3.79
CA HIS A 220 -4.61 -6.86 3.63
C HIS A 220 -4.09 -7.68 4.82
N ASP A 221 -3.26 -7.09 5.70
CA ASP A 221 -2.70 -7.77 6.88
C ASP A 221 -3.54 -7.60 8.14
N GLN A 222 -4.48 -6.64 8.15
CA GLN A 222 -5.26 -6.29 9.34
C GLN A 222 -6.68 -6.84 9.28
N LYS A 223 -7.25 -7.15 10.46
CA LYS A 223 -8.70 -7.44 10.59
C LYS A 223 -9.51 -6.28 10.05
N ARG A 224 -10.69 -6.52 9.47
CA ARG A 224 -11.54 -5.47 8.87
C ARG A 224 -11.87 -4.29 9.80
N ALA A 225 -11.97 -3.09 9.24
CA ALA A 225 -12.29 -1.87 9.99
C ALA A 225 -13.62 -2.00 10.77
N PRO A 226 -14.76 -2.48 10.22
CA PRO A 226 -15.99 -2.66 11.00
C PRO A 226 -15.87 -3.66 12.16
N THR A 227 -14.91 -4.59 12.12
CA THR A 227 -14.63 -5.49 13.25
C THR A 227 -13.76 -4.83 14.30
N ARG A 228 -12.86 -3.92 13.89
CA ARG A 228 -11.99 -3.15 14.78
C ARG A 228 -12.68 -1.91 15.37
N TRP A 229 -13.72 -1.40 14.73
CA TRP A 229 -14.45 -0.18 15.12
C TRP A 229 -15.88 -0.58 15.44
N SER A 230 -16.25 -0.55 16.72
CA SER A 230 -17.57 -0.98 17.22
C SER A 230 -18.73 -0.11 16.71
N GLU A 231 -18.45 1.12 16.28
CA GLU A 231 -19.42 2.03 15.68
C GLU A 231 -18.92 2.57 14.32
N VAL A 232 -19.59 2.15 13.26
CA VAL A 232 -19.40 2.62 11.87
C VAL A 232 -19.46 4.16 11.75
N LEU A 233 -20.18 4.84 12.64
CA LEU A 233 -20.31 6.30 12.67
C LEU A 233 -18.99 7.05 12.93
N ALA A 234 -18.07 6.49 13.72
CA ALA A 234 -16.76 7.11 13.94
C ALA A 234 -15.91 7.05 12.67
N PHE A 235 -15.98 5.94 11.94
CA PHE A 235 -15.31 5.72 10.65
C PHE A 235 -15.86 6.66 9.57
N THR A 236 -17.18 6.77 9.44
CA THR A 236 -17.83 7.68 8.47
C THR A 236 -17.47 9.14 8.75
N ARG A 237 -17.43 9.57 10.01
CA ARG A 237 -17.04 10.95 10.36
C ARG A 237 -15.58 11.28 10.07
N ILE A 238 -14.66 10.32 10.19
CA ILE A 238 -13.25 10.53 9.83
C ILE A 238 -13.11 10.71 8.32
N LEU A 239 -13.86 9.94 7.53
CA LEU A 239 -13.92 10.07 6.07
C LEU A 239 -14.62 11.35 5.61
N GLU A 240 -15.67 11.78 6.30
CA GLU A 240 -16.35 13.06 6.01
C GLU A 240 -15.42 14.27 6.27
N ASN A 241 -14.61 14.21 7.33
CA ASN A 241 -13.67 15.28 7.70
C ASN A 241 -12.32 15.20 6.97
N SER A 242 -11.96 14.06 6.36
CA SER A 242 -10.70 13.95 5.61
C SER A 242 -10.65 14.88 4.42
N ASN A 243 -11.80 15.14 3.80
CA ASN A 243 -11.89 16.10 2.72
C ASN A 243 -11.62 17.55 3.14
N ALA A 244 -11.73 17.87 4.43
CA ALA A 244 -11.49 19.20 4.98
C ALA A 244 -10.05 19.42 5.47
N LEU A 245 -9.25 18.35 5.60
CA LEU A 245 -7.98 18.37 6.35
C LEU A 245 -6.72 18.10 5.49
N GLY A 246 -6.86 17.94 4.16
CA GLY A 246 -5.72 17.94 3.22
C GLY A 246 -4.79 16.72 3.31
N TYR A 247 -5.28 15.55 3.74
CA TYR A 247 -4.49 14.33 3.84
C TYR A 247 -4.96 13.21 2.91
N LEU A 248 -4.04 12.30 2.59
CA LEU A 248 -4.30 11.11 1.79
C LEU A 248 -4.87 9.99 2.65
N VAL A 249 -6.07 9.51 2.28
CA VAL A 249 -6.71 8.36 2.94
C VAL A 249 -6.54 7.12 2.08
N LEU A 250 -6.06 6.06 2.72
CA LEU A 250 -5.91 4.74 2.12
C LEU A 250 -7.01 3.82 2.66
N VAL A 251 -7.82 3.26 1.76
CA VAL A 251 -8.98 2.43 2.09
C VAL A 251 -8.82 1.04 1.46
N ASN A 252 -9.09 -0.02 2.22
CA ASN A 252 -9.13 -1.38 1.70
C ASN A 252 -10.57 -1.72 1.26
N LEU A 253 -10.77 -2.17 0.02
CA LEU A 253 -12.09 -2.49 -0.55
C LEU A 253 -12.84 -3.63 0.16
N SER A 254 -12.12 -4.47 0.87
CA SER A 254 -12.70 -5.61 1.54
C SER A 254 -13.34 -5.22 2.89
N ASP A 255 -13.05 -4.02 3.39
CA ASP A 255 -13.94 -3.34 4.33
C ASP A 255 -15.14 -2.89 3.50
N ASP A 256 -16.20 -3.72 3.45
CA ASP A 256 -17.47 -3.41 2.79
C ASP A 256 -17.66 -1.91 2.86
N VAL A 257 -17.52 -1.23 1.71
CA VAL A 257 -17.74 0.20 1.65
C VAL A 257 -19.10 0.38 2.27
N VAL A 258 -19.14 0.89 3.49
CA VAL A 258 -20.38 1.30 4.11
C VAL A 258 -20.87 2.33 3.13
N ASN A 259 -21.84 1.92 2.30
CA ASN A 259 -22.50 2.78 1.35
C ASN A 259 -22.99 3.97 2.15
N VAL A 260 -22.25 5.09 2.07
CA VAL A 260 -22.77 6.36 2.53
C VAL A 260 -23.71 6.77 1.41
N ASP A 261 -24.99 6.58 1.67
CA ASP A 261 -26.08 6.92 0.75
C ASP A 261 -25.95 8.38 0.32
N ALA A 262 -25.69 8.58 -0.97
CA ALA A 262 -25.56 9.89 -1.61
C ALA A 262 -26.87 10.71 -1.57
N SER A 263 -27.97 10.17 -1.03
CA SER A 263 -29.20 10.92 -0.77
C SER A 263 -29.10 11.93 0.38
N THR A 264 -28.00 11.94 1.16
CA THR A 264 -27.80 12.87 2.28
C THR A 264 -27.06 14.17 1.93
N PHE A 265 -26.67 14.38 0.66
CA PHE A 265 -25.94 15.59 0.23
C PHE A 265 -26.79 16.88 0.14
N ASP A 266 -28.13 16.77 0.16
CA ASP A 266 -29.01 17.94 0.12
C ASP A 266 -29.70 18.16 1.47
N ARG A 267 -29.03 18.92 2.35
CA ARG A 267 -29.57 19.88 3.35
C ARG A 267 -28.76 19.84 4.66
N VAL A 268 -27.82 20.77 4.85
CA VAL A 268 -27.59 21.51 6.12
C VAL A 268 -26.91 22.87 5.77
N PRO A 269 -27.30 24.00 6.39
CA PRO A 269 -27.06 25.34 5.85
C PRO A 269 -25.76 26.01 6.32
N ALA A 270 -25.40 27.09 5.61
CA ALA A 270 -24.34 28.02 5.94
C ALA A 270 -24.51 28.65 7.34
N ILE A 271 -23.63 28.29 8.29
CA ILE A 271 -23.30 29.01 9.54
C ILE A 271 -21.85 28.60 9.85
N GLY A 272 -20.85 29.42 10.14
CA GLY A 272 -20.82 30.75 10.73
C GLY A 272 -19.92 30.68 11.98
N SER A 273 -18.82 31.43 11.96
CA SER A 273 -17.90 31.82 13.05
C SER A 273 -16.55 31.08 13.25
N VAL A 274 -15.52 31.79 12.76
CA VAL A 274 -14.22 32.17 13.36
C VAL A 274 -13.28 31.07 13.90
N ILE A 275 -12.33 30.67 13.04
CA ILE A 275 -10.90 30.63 13.43
C ILE A 275 -10.15 31.49 12.41
N ASN A 276 -9.48 32.53 12.92
CA ASN A 276 -8.80 33.54 12.15
C ASN A 276 -7.30 33.19 12.07
N THR A 277 -6.85 32.64 10.94
CA THR A 277 -5.46 32.78 10.45
C THR A 277 -5.46 32.57 8.95
N GLN A 278 -5.28 33.68 8.23
CA GLN A 278 -4.83 33.87 6.86
C GLN A 278 -5.11 32.76 5.83
N THR A 279 -5.98 33.12 4.89
CA THR A 279 -6.23 32.50 3.60
C THR A 279 -4.95 31.99 2.94
N VAL A 280 -4.81 30.67 2.84
CA VAL A 280 -4.07 30.03 1.75
C VAL A 280 -5.12 29.37 0.87
N GLU A 281 -5.35 29.92 -0.31
CA GLU A 281 -6.09 29.24 -1.37
C GLU A 281 -5.30 27.99 -1.77
N LEU A 282 -5.73 26.81 -1.30
CA LEU A 282 -5.27 25.53 -1.84
C LEU A 282 -6.43 24.92 -2.63
N GLY A 283 -6.44 25.18 -3.94
CA GLY A 283 -7.23 24.40 -4.88
C GLY A 283 -6.57 23.04 -5.07
N ALA A 284 -6.99 22.02 -4.32
CA ALA A 284 -6.59 20.65 -4.54
C ALA A 284 -7.81 19.72 -4.41
N ARG A 285 -8.05 18.91 -5.46
CA ARG A 285 -8.88 17.71 -5.36
C ARG A 285 -8.15 16.70 -4.46
N ASN A 286 -8.82 16.14 -3.48
CA ASN A 286 -8.25 15.15 -2.58
C ASN A 286 -8.26 13.77 -3.25
N SER A 287 -7.15 13.04 -3.15
CA SER A 287 -7.02 11.70 -3.72
C SER A 287 -7.29 10.61 -2.70
N VAL A 288 -8.10 9.63 -3.10
CA VAL A 288 -8.31 8.36 -2.37
C VAL A 288 -7.50 7.30 -3.09
N ILE A 289 -6.67 6.55 -2.35
CA ILE A 289 -5.99 5.36 -2.87
C ILE A 289 -6.64 4.12 -2.26
N ILE A 290 -6.99 3.18 -3.12
CA ILE A 290 -7.55 1.91 -2.72
C ILE A 290 -6.52 0.79 -2.82
N ALA A 291 -6.39 -0.03 -1.77
CA ALA A 291 -5.56 -1.23 -1.77
C ALA A 291 -6.40 -2.47 -2.13
N PHE A 292 -5.94 -3.28 -3.09
CA PHE A 292 -6.46 -4.64 -3.29
C PHE A 292 -5.55 -5.66 -2.60
N PRO A 293 -6.07 -6.53 -1.72
CA PRO A 293 -5.29 -7.63 -1.15
C PRO A 293 -4.92 -8.67 -2.22
N PRO A 294 -3.80 -9.39 -2.06
CA PRO A 294 -3.66 -10.67 -2.74
C PRO A 294 -4.67 -11.67 -2.14
N LEU A 295 -4.82 -12.83 -2.80
CA LEU A 295 -5.85 -13.84 -2.52
C LEU A 295 -6.14 -14.09 -1.04
#